data_AF-A0A2A2UVG6-F1
#
_entry.id   AF-A0A2A2UVG6-F1
#
_cell.length_a   1.000
_cell.length_b   1.000
_cell.length_c   1.000
_cell.angle_alpha   90.00
_cell.angle_beta   90.00
_cell.angle_gamma   90.00
#
_symmetry.space_group_name_H-M   'P 1'
#
loop_
_entity.id
_entity.type
_entity.pdbx_description
1 polymer ?
#
loop_
_entity_poly.entity_id
_entity_poly.type
_entity_poly.pdbx_seq_one_letter_code
_entity_poly.pdbx_strand_id
1 'polypeptide(L)'
;MKSFENKTLILDVCGTIYKGNSTLDFISFIKYENKCNYLKFRFKKISNRVLRRLGGISPKKFKEKNDKLEVLFFQGMNISYLNEKSKDFWDFNFEEGKINLKLLENKNCYCEVVLASAAMPFLVEALKNKIGATDVCCRDIYIGKDNVVNGFGSSILDNKAAILLSLYQERYKIFYSDNKEDYIHKECFDEFYYIQF
;
A
#
# COMPACT_ATOMS: atom_id res chain seq x y z
N MET A 1 -25.98 16.57 18.80
CA MET A 1 -25.54 15.61 17.77
C MET A 1 -24.38 16.27 17.02
N LYS A 2 -23.17 15.74 17.06
CA LYS A 2 -22.09 16.19 16.16
C LYS A 2 -22.50 15.75 14.74
N SER A 3 -22.58 16.67 13.78
CA SER A 3 -22.94 16.32 12.41
C SER A 3 -21.92 15.34 11.85
N PHE A 4 -22.40 14.30 11.17
CA PHE A 4 -21.56 13.26 10.54
C PHE A 4 -20.75 13.81 9.34
N GLU A 5 -20.94 15.09 8.99
CA GLU A 5 -20.43 15.73 7.79
C GLU A 5 -18.91 15.93 7.76
N ASN A 6 -18.21 15.75 8.89
CA ASN A 6 -16.76 16.01 9.00
C ASN A 6 -15.92 14.81 9.48
N LYS A 7 -16.38 13.56 9.26
CA LYS A 7 -15.62 12.36 9.65
C LYS A 7 -14.89 11.72 8.47
N THR A 8 -13.58 11.61 8.56
CA THR A 8 -12.73 10.86 7.62
C THR A 8 -12.32 9.53 8.24
N LEU A 9 -12.63 8.43 7.54
CA LEU A 9 -12.09 7.11 7.84
C LEU A 9 -10.80 6.89 7.04
N ILE A 10 -9.70 6.60 7.73
CA ILE A 10 -8.41 6.30 7.13
C ILE A 10 -8.11 4.81 7.38
N LEU A 11 -7.71 4.09 6.34
CA LEU A 11 -7.41 2.66 6.42
C LEU A 11 -6.01 2.40 5.86
N ASP A 12 -5.14 1.75 6.63
CA ASP A 12 -4.01 1.06 6.03
C ASP A 12 -4.52 -0.12 5.16
N VAL A 13 -3.71 -0.53 4.21
CA VAL A 13 -4.07 -1.57 3.25
C VAL A 13 -3.52 -2.92 3.70
N CYS A 14 -2.22 -3.12 3.58
CA CYS A 14 -1.55 -4.38 3.90
C CYS A 14 -1.66 -4.67 5.39
N GLY A 15 -2.17 -5.84 5.77
CA GLY A 15 -2.33 -6.22 7.18
C GLY A 15 -3.52 -5.59 7.90
N THR A 16 -4.28 -4.72 7.24
CA THR A 16 -5.43 -4.02 7.83
C THR A 16 -6.74 -4.26 7.07
N ILE A 17 -6.86 -3.78 5.83
CA ILE A 17 -8.01 -4.12 4.97
C ILE A 17 -7.73 -5.37 4.12
N TYR A 18 -6.45 -5.65 3.83
CA TYR A 18 -6.00 -6.80 3.04
C TYR A 18 -5.13 -7.74 3.88
N LYS A 19 -5.47 -9.03 3.89
CA LYS A 19 -4.71 -10.07 4.58
C LYS A 19 -3.48 -10.48 3.76
N GLY A 20 -2.43 -9.66 3.80
CA GLY A 20 -1.17 -9.95 3.11
C GLY A 20 -0.31 -8.70 2.86
N ASN A 21 0.68 -8.87 1.98
CA ASN A 21 1.49 -7.77 1.46
C ASN A 21 1.16 -7.62 -0.02
N SER A 22 0.28 -6.67 -0.34
CA SER A 22 -0.30 -6.52 -1.67
C SER A 22 0.77 -6.42 -2.76
N THR A 23 1.89 -5.75 -2.50
CA THR A 23 2.98 -5.62 -3.49
C THR A 23 3.67 -6.94 -3.76
N LEU A 24 4.07 -7.69 -2.72
CA LEU A 24 4.73 -8.99 -2.90
C LEU A 24 3.79 -10.07 -3.45
N ASP A 25 2.54 -10.03 -3.03
CA ASP A 25 1.50 -10.95 -3.50
C ASP A 25 1.17 -10.66 -4.97
N PHE A 26 1.12 -9.39 -5.37
CA PHE A 26 0.94 -8.99 -6.77
C PHE A 26 2.13 -9.38 -7.66
N ILE A 27 3.37 -9.19 -7.20
CA ILE A 27 4.56 -9.68 -7.93
C ILE A 27 4.44 -11.19 -8.16
N SER A 28 3.95 -11.92 -7.16
CA SER A 28 3.76 -13.37 -7.26
C SER A 28 2.62 -13.76 -8.20
N PHE A 29 1.59 -12.92 -8.30
CA PHE A 29 0.44 -13.07 -9.20
C PHE A 29 0.86 -12.94 -10.67
N ILE A 30 1.60 -11.88 -11.04
CA ILE A 30 1.99 -11.62 -12.44
C ILE A 30 3.33 -12.26 -12.87
N LYS A 31 3.93 -13.10 -12.02
CA LYS A 31 5.30 -13.62 -12.21
C LYS A 31 5.50 -14.43 -13.49
N TYR A 32 4.47 -15.12 -13.97
CA TYR A 32 4.60 -16.01 -15.14
C TYR A 32 4.68 -15.22 -16.44
N GLU A 33 3.87 -14.17 -16.54
CA GLU A 33 3.91 -13.21 -17.67
C GLU A 33 5.20 -12.37 -17.65
N ASN A 34 5.82 -12.20 -16.47
CA ASN A 34 7.00 -11.36 -16.26
C ASN A 34 8.23 -12.15 -15.78
N LYS A 35 8.41 -13.37 -16.29
CA LYS A 35 9.39 -14.35 -15.79
C LYS A 35 10.82 -13.80 -15.70
N CYS A 36 11.28 -13.05 -16.71
CA CYS A 36 12.63 -12.48 -16.72
C CYS A 36 12.85 -11.47 -15.58
N ASN A 37 11.89 -10.55 -15.38
CA ASN A 37 11.96 -9.57 -14.29
C ASN A 37 11.82 -10.26 -12.93
N TYR A 38 10.97 -11.28 -12.83
CA TYR A 38 10.79 -12.05 -11.61
C TYR A 38 12.05 -12.83 -11.21
N LEU A 39 12.73 -13.45 -12.17
CA LEU A 39 14.01 -14.12 -11.92
C LEU A 39 15.04 -13.12 -11.39
N LYS A 40 15.21 -11.96 -12.04
CA LYS A 40 16.11 -10.89 -11.57
C LYS A 40 15.76 -10.44 -10.15
N PHE A 41 14.48 -10.22 -9.87
CA PHE A 41 13.98 -9.87 -8.53
C PHE A 41 14.32 -10.94 -7.50
N ARG A 42 14.04 -12.23 -7.80
CA ARG A 42 14.34 -13.35 -6.90
C ARG A 42 15.84 -13.49 -6.63
N PHE A 43 16.68 -13.42 -7.67
CA PHE A 43 18.13 -13.50 -7.50
C PHE A 43 18.65 -12.39 -6.59
N LYS A 44 18.22 -11.14 -6.79
CA LYS A 44 18.60 -10.02 -5.94
C LYS A 44 18.07 -10.15 -4.50
N LYS A 45 16.85 -10.67 -4.32
CA LYS A 45 16.28 -10.89 -2.98
C LYS A 45 17.03 -11.99 -2.22
N ILE A 46 17.46 -13.05 -2.92
CA ILE A 46 18.29 -14.12 -2.34
C ILE A 46 19.67 -13.57 -1.99
N SER A 47 20.33 -12.84 -2.90
CA SER A 47 21.66 -12.28 -2.64
C SER A 47 21.66 -11.32 -1.45
N ASN A 48 20.66 -10.44 -1.33
CA ASN A 48 20.51 -9.57 -0.17
C ASN A 48 20.36 -10.36 1.14
N ARG A 49 19.62 -11.48 1.15
CA ARG A 49 19.48 -12.33 2.35
C ARG A 49 20.80 -12.97 2.74
N VAL A 50 21.57 -13.45 1.76
CA VAL A 50 22.91 -13.99 1.99
C VAL A 50 23.83 -12.92 2.58
N LEU A 51 23.88 -11.74 1.97
CA LEU A 51 24.69 -10.61 2.45
C LEU A 51 24.32 -10.19 3.89
N ARG A 52 23.02 -10.20 4.24
CA ARG A 52 22.58 -9.93 5.61
C ARG A 52 23.09 -10.99 6.60
N ARG A 53 23.01 -12.28 6.23
CA ARG A 53 23.49 -13.38 7.10
C ARG A 53 25.00 -13.32 7.32
N LEU A 54 25.75 -12.86 6.33
CA LEU A 54 27.20 -12.65 6.43
C LEU A 54 27.58 -11.37 7.18
N GLY A 55 26.62 -10.65 7.77
CA GLY A 55 26.87 -9.40 8.50
C GLY A 55 27.18 -8.18 7.61
N GLY A 56 27.13 -8.33 6.28
CA GLY A 56 27.51 -7.26 5.35
C GLY A 56 26.51 -6.11 5.22
N ILE A 57 25.33 -6.21 5.83
CA ILE A 57 24.26 -5.20 5.75
C ILE A 57 23.46 -5.14 7.06
N SER A 58 23.33 -3.96 7.64
CA SER A 58 22.45 -3.70 8.80
C SER A 58 20.98 -3.99 8.50
N PRO A 59 20.12 -4.32 9.50
CA PRO A 59 18.68 -4.52 9.29
C PRO A 59 17.97 -3.36 8.56
N LYS A 60 18.29 -2.10 8.90
CA LYS A 60 17.72 -0.92 8.24
C LYS A 60 18.05 -0.86 6.75
N LYS A 61 19.34 -0.93 6.39
CA LYS A 61 19.79 -0.99 4.99
C LYS A 61 19.24 -2.21 4.23
N PHE A 62 18.95 -3.32 4.92
CA PHE A 62 18.32 -4.48 4.30
C PHE A 62 16.84 -4.23 3.96
N LYS A 63 16.07 -3.56 4.85
CA LYS A 63 14.69 -3.09 4.58
C LYS A 63 14.68 -2.17 3.36
N GLU A 64 15.47 -1.10 3.39
CA GLU A 64 15.59 -0.13 2.29
C GLU A 64 15.97 -0.78 0.94
N LYS A 65 16.90 -1.75 0.95
CA LYS A 65 17.27 -2.48 -0.27
C LYS A 65 16.13 -3.33 -0.80
N ASN A 66 15.36 -4.01 0.05
CA ASN A 66 14.24 -4.83 -0.41
C ASN A 66 13.11 -3.97 -0.98
N ASP A 67 12.78 -2.84 -0.34
CA ASP A 67 11.76 -1.90 -0.85
C ASP A 67 12.17 -1.37 -2.24
N LYS A 68 13.46 -1.08 -2.44
CA LYS A 68 13.99 -0.72 -3.76
C LYS A 68 13.86 -1.87 -4.78
N LEU A 69 14.05 -3.12 -4.37
CA LEU A 69 13.90 -4.26 -5.28
C LEU A 69 12.47 -4.42 -5.80
N GLU A 70 11.47 -4.16 -4.96
CA GLU A 70 10.06 -4.20 -5.34
C GLU A 70 9.77 -3.14 -6.39
N VAL A 71 10.24 -1.91 -6.20
CA VAL A 71 10.19 -0.83 -7.19
C VAL A 71 10.87 -1.25 -8.51
N LEU A 72 12.10 -1.79 -8.44
CA LEU A 72 12.86 -2.19 -9.62
C LEU A 72 12.17 -3.30 -10.43
N PHE A 73 11.30 -4.10 -9.82
CA PHE A 73 10.57 -5.14 -10.53
C PHE A 73 9.58 -4.53 -11.53
N PHE A 74 8.91 -3.43 -11.17
CA PHE A 74 7.90 -2.78 -12.01
C PHE A 74 8.49 -1.78 -13.01
N GLN A 75 9.73 -1.33 -12.82
CA GLN A 75 10.38 -0.43 -13.78
C GLN A 75 10.46 -1.05 -15.17
N GLY A 76 10.11 -0.27 -16.19
CA GLY A 76 10.05 -0.72 -17.57
C GLY A 76 8.74 -1.41 -17.97
N MET A 77 7.80 -1.60 -17.04
CA MET A 77 6.46 -2.13 -17.37
C MET A 77 5.52 -1.02 -17.81
N ASN A 78 4.58 -1.34 -18.70
CA ASN A 78 3.52 -0.43 -19.10
C ASN A 78 2.48 -0.27 -17.98
N ILE A 79 2.11 0.97 -17.64
CA ILE A 79 1.18 1.27 -16.54
C ILE A 79 -0.25 0.79 -16.83
N SER A 80 -0.69 0.77 -18.09
CA SER A 80 -2.01 0.25 -18.45
C SER A 80 -2.11 -1.23 -18.16
N TYR A 81 -1.06 -2.01 -18.47
CA TYR A 81 -0.96 -3.42 -18.11
C TYR A 81 -1.02 -3.63 -16.59
N LEU A 82 -0.27 -2.82 -15.82
CA LEU A 82 -0.28 -2.91 -14.35
C LEU A 82 -1.65 -2.57 -13.78
N ASN A 83 -2.32 -1.54 -14.30
CA ASN A 83 -3.67 -1.15 -13.87
C ASN A 83 -4.70 -2.25 -14.16
N GLU A 84 -4.63 -2.89 -15.33
CA GLU A 84 -5.51 -4.02 -15.68
C GLU A 84 -5.28 -5.19 -14.73
N LYS A 85 -4.03 -5.66 -14.60
CA LYS A 85 -3.71 -6.78 -13.72
C LYS A 85 -4.01 -6.51 -12.26
N SER A 86 -3.98 -5.26 -11.82
CA SER A 86 -4.34 -4.88 -10.46
C SER A 86 -5.83 -5.08 -10.18
N LYS A 87 -6.69 -4.89 -11.18
CA LYS A 87 -8.12 -5.20 -11.07
C LYS A 87 -8.30 -6.71 -10.92
N ASP A 88 -7.70 -7.50 -11.81
CA ASP A 88 -7.74 -8.97 -11.74
C ASP A 88 -7.24 -9.50 -10.39
N PHE A 89 -6.13 -8.92 -9.90
CA PHE A 89 -5.57 -9.27 -8.59
C PHE A 89 -6.56 -9.00 -7.46
N TRP A 90 -7.21 -7.83 -7.44
CA TRP A 90 -8.18 -7.56 -6.39
C TRP A 90 -9.42 -8.43 -6.53
N ASP A 91 -9.94 -8.64 -7.73
CA ASP A 91 -11.07 -9.54 -7.97
C ASP A 91 -10.80 -10.94 -7.38
N PHE A 92 -9.63 -11.51 -7.70
CA PHE A 92 -9.19 -12.78 -7.13
C PHE A 92 -9.11 -12.76 -5.58
N ASN A 93 -8.53 -11.71 -4.98
CA ASN A 93 -8.40 -11.64 -3.53
C ASN A 93 -9.72 -11.35 -2.78
N PHE A 94 -10.70 -10.73 -3.46
CA PHE A 94 -12.07 -10.61 -2.96
C PHE A 94 -12.76 -11.98 -2.90
N GLU A 95 -12.65 -12.77 -3.97
CA GLU A 95 -13.21 -14.13 -4.04
C GLU A 95 -12.59 -15.04 -2.98
N GLU A 96 -11.28 -14.90 -2.73
CA GLU A 96 -10.55 -15.64 -1.70
C GLU A 96 -10.82 -15.16 -0.26
N GLY A 97 -11.68 -14.15 -0.07
CA GLY A 97 -12.03 -13.63 1.26
C GLY A 97 -10.87 -12.96 1.99
N LYS A 98 -9.87 -12.44 1.28
CA LYS A 98 -8.69 -11.78 1.87
C LYS A 98 -8.90 -10.30 2.18
N ILE A 99 -10.08 -9.75 1.85
CA ILE A 99 -10.44 -8.36 2.08
C ILE A 99 -11.41 -8.26 3.26
N ASN A 100 -11.04 -7.49 4.28
CA ASN A 100 -11.88 -7.27 5.45
C ASN A 100 -12.86 -6.11 5.23
N LEU A 101 -14.01 -6.43 4.64
CA LEU A 101 -15.06 -5.45 4.39
C LEU A 101 -15.81 -4.99 5.65
N LYS A 102 -15.59 -5.64 6.81
CA LYS A 102 -16.25 -5.24 8.07
C LYS A 102 -15.89 -3.82 8.48
N LEU A 103 -14.66 -3.39 8.15
CA LEU A 103 -14.19 -2.02 8.41
C LEU A 103 -14.95 -0.96 7.60
N LEU A 104 -15.72 -1.39 6.59
CA LEU A 104 -16.51 -0.52 5.71
C LEU A 104 -18.03 -0.65 5.97
N GLU A 105 -18.49 -1.47 6.92
CA GLU A 105 -19.92 -1.71 7.17
C GLU A 105 -20.69 -0.43 7.49
N ASN A 106 -20.02 0.56 8.10
CA ASN A 106 -20.58 1.87 8.41
C ASN A 106 -20.06 2.99 7.52
N LYS A 107 -19.64 2.68 6.28
CA LYS A 107 -18.99 3.68 5.41
C LYS A 107 -19.82 4.94 5.17
N ASN A 108 -21.15 4.81 5.17
CA ASN A 108 -22.07 5.93 4.96
C ASN A 108 -22.12 6.91 6.15
N CYS A 109 -21.50 6.56 7.28
CA CYS A 109 -21.33 7.45 8.43
C CYS A 109 -20.08 8.34 8.32
N TYR A 110 -19.29 8.17 7.26
CA TYR A 110 -18.11 8.97 6.98
C TYR A 110 -18.35 9.80 5.72
N CYS A 111 -17.88 11.04 5.72
CA CYS A 111 -17.90 11.86 4.52
C CYS A 111 -16.79 11.45 3.54
N GLU A 112 -15.76 10.77 4.03
CA GLU A 112 -14.59 10.38 3.26
C GLU A 112 -14.00 9.06 3.78
N VAL A 113 -13.55 8.21 2.85
CA VAL A 113 -12.81 6.99 3.13
C VAL A 113 -11.50 7.03 2.35
N VAL A 114 -10.38 7.07 3.07
CA VAL A 114 -9.04 7.24 2.52
C VAL A 114 -8.23 5.97 2.72
N LEU A 115 -7.61 5.46 1.64
CA LEU A 115 -6.63 4.38 1.74
C LEU A 115 -5.21 4.95 1.91
N ALA A 116 -4.54 4.69 3.03
CA ALA A 116 -3.22 5.21 3.33
C ALA A 116 -2.16 4.10 3.39
N SER A 117 -1.44 3.85 2.29
CA SER A 117 -0.52 2.71 2.18
C SER A 117 0.80 3.01 1.46
N ALA A 118 1.87 2.36 1.93
CA ALA A 118 3.17 2.38 1.26
C ALA A 118 3.26 1.46 0.01
N ALA A 119 2.18 0.72 -0.29
CA ALA A 119 2.09 -0.15 -1.45
C ALA A 119 2.12 0.62 -2.79
N MET A 120 2.21 -0.13 -3.90
CA MET A 120 2.29 0.46 -5.24
C MET A 120 1.00 1.21 -5.63
N PRO A 121 1.08 2.37 -6.30
CA PRO A 121 -0.08 3.24 -6.49
C PRO A 121 -1.18 2.59 -7.33
N PHE A 122 -0.81 1.88 -8.38
CA PHE A 122 -1.75 1.13 -9.22
C PHE A 122 -2.55 0.07 -8.43
N LEU A 123 -1.98 -0.49 -7.35
CA LEU A 123 -2.69 -1.42 -6.47
C LEU A 123 -3.66 -0.68 -5.56
N VAL A 124 -3.21 0.39 -4.91
CA VAL A 124 -4.05 1.14 -3.96
C VAL A 124 -5.20 1.81 -4.70
N GLU A 125 -4.96 2.38 -5.88
CA GLU A 125 -5.98 2.97 -6.74
C GLU A 125 -7.00 1.95 -7.24
N ALA A 126 -6.54 0.77 -7.67
CA ALA A 126 -7.46 -0.30 -8.07
C ALA A 126 -8.34 -0.76 -6.89
N LEU A 127 -7.77 -0.86 -5.68
CA LEU A 127 -8.52 -1.19 -4.47
C LEU A 127 -9.52 -0.08 -4.13
N LYS A 128 -9.12 1.20 -4.19
CA LYS A 128 -10.00 2.36 -3.95
C LYS A 128 -11.27 2.22 -4.77
N ASN A 129 -11.10 2.02 -6.07
CA ASN A 129 -12.22 1.88 -7.01
C ASN A 129 -13.09 0.66 -6.69
N LYS A 130 -12.47 -0.45 -6.28
CA LYS A 130 -13.18 -1.70 -5.95
C LYS A 130 -14.04 -1.60 -4.69
N ILE A 131 -13.56 -0.92 -3.63
CA ILE A 131 -14.31 -0.77 -2.37
C ILE A 131 -15.18 0.49 -2.32
N GLY A 132 -15.01 1.41 -3.29
CA GLY A 132 -15.66 2.71 -3.30
C GLY A 132 -15.10 3.66 -2.23
N ALA A 133 -13.79 3.64 -2.01
CA ALA A 133 -13.12 4.67 -1.21
C ALA A 133 -13.01 5.96 -2.03
N THR A 134 -12.92 7.09 -1.35
CA THR A 134 -12.97 8.42 -1.98
C THR A 134 -11.60 8.92 -2.36
N ASP A 135 -10.55 8.52 -1.63
CA ASP A 135 -9.20 9.02 -1.86
C ASP A 135 -8.10 7.98 -1.51
N VAL A 136 -6.88 8.22 -1.97
CA VAL A 136 -5.69 7.46 -1.59
C VAL A 136 -4.54 8.37 -1.18
N CYS A 137 -3.84 7.97 -0.13
CA CYS A 137 -2.51 8.44 0.19
C CYS A 137 -1.56 7.26 -0.04
N CYS A 138 -0.75 7.32 -1.09
CA CYS A 138 0.25 6.30 -1.38
C CYS A 138 1.52 6.91 -1.96
N ARG A 139 2.48 6.06 -2.33
CA ARG A 139 3.72 6.50 -2.98
C ARG A 139 3.42 7.19 -4.31
N ASP A 140 4.29 8.06 -4.79
CA ASP A 140 4.19 8.54 -6.19
C ASP A 140 4.71 7.51 -7.20
N ILE A 141 4.18 7.54 -8.42
CA ILE A 141 4.71 6.81 -9.56
C ILE A 141 5.14 7.78 -10.66
N TYR A 142 6.33 7.54 -11.22
CA TYR A 142 6.85 8.32 -12.34
C TYR A 142 6.64 7.56 -13.64
N ILE A 143 5.80 8.10 -14.50
CA ILE A 143 5.46 7.52 -15.80
C ILE A 143 6.26 8.27 -16.88
N GLY A 144 6.98 7.51 -17.70
CA GLY A 144 7.78 8.01 -18.81
C GLY A 144 7.02 8.05 -20.13
N LYS A 145 7.79 8.13 -21.22
CA LYS A 145 7.25 7.95 -22.57
C LYS A 145 6.60 6.57 -22.72
N ASP A 146 5.62 6.49 -23.61
CA ASP A 146 4.91 5.25 -23.95
C ASP A 146 4.23 4.57 -22.75
N ASN A 147 3.84 5.38 -21.74
CA ASN A 147 3.14 4.92 -20.54
C ASN A 147 3.94 3.88 -19.73
N VAL A 148 5.27 3.96 -19.75
CA VAL A 148 6.16 3.04 -19.05
C VAL A 148 6.53 3.57 -17.66
N VAL A 149 6.58 2.70 -16.66
CA VAL A 149 7.03 3.05 -15.31
C VAL A 149 8.54 3.31 -15.31
N ASN A 150 8.93 4.55 -15.01
CA ASN A 150 10.34 4.97 -14.90
C ASN A 150 10.86 4.91 -13.46
N GLY A 151 9.96 4.96 -12.48
CA GLY A 151 10.34 4.93 -11.07
C GLY A 151 9.19 5.28 -10.17
N PHE A 152 9.52 5.48 -8.90
CA PHE A 152 8.55 5.81 -7.86
C PHE A 152 9.16 6.83 -6.91
N GLY A 153 8.30 7.67 -6.32
CA GLY A 153 8.69 8.65 -5.32
C GLY A 153 9.04 8.02 -3.97
N SER A 154 9.22 8.90 -2.98
CA SER A 154 9.45 8.49 -1.60
C SER A 154 8.27 7.67 -1.06
N SER A 155 8.57 6.63 -0.29
CA SER A 155 7.56 5.89 0.45
C SER A 155 6.86 6.83 1.44
N ILE A 156 5.54 6.74 1.55
CA ILE A 156 4.82 7.46 2.60
C ILE A 156 5.00 6.82 3.98
N LEU A 157 5.57 5.61 4.07
CA LEU A 157 5.65 4.83 5.32
C LEU A 157 6.20 5.65 6.50
N ASP A 158 7.31 6.36 6.29
CA ASP A 158 8.01 7.09 7.36
C ASP A 158 7.36 8.44 7.70
N ASN A 159 6.46 8.94 6.84
CA ASN A 159 5.83 10.26 6.97
C ASN A 159 4.29 10.20 6.91
N LYS A 160 3.70 9.01 7.06
CA LYS A 160 2.27 8.76 6.81
C LYS A 160 1.40 9.70 7.64
N ALA A 161 1.70 9.80 8.94
CA ALA A 161 0.98 10.69 9.85
C ALA A 161 1.11 12.17 9.47
N ALA A 162 2.31 12.64 9.15
CA ALA A 162 2.54 14.04 8.77
C ALA A 162 1.78 14.40 7.49
N ILE A 163 1.78 13.52 6.49
CA ILE A 163 1.06 13.71 5.23
C ILE A 163 -0.46 13.74 5.50
N LEU A 164 -0.98 12.73 6.20
CA LEU A 164 -2.41 12.65 6.53
C LEU A 164 -2.89 13.84 7.38
N LEU A 165 -2.07 14.29 8.33
CA LEU A 165 -2.35 15.51 9.08
C LEU A 165 -2.48 16.70 8.14
N SER A 166 -1.50 16.92 7.26
CA SER A 166 -1.51 18.09 6.36
C SER A 166 -2.73 18.12 5.42
N LEU A 167 -3.19 16.96 4.94
CA LEU A 167 -4.30 16.86 4.00
C LEU A 167 -5.69 16.95 4.68
N TYR A 168 -5.81 16.53 5.94
CA TYR A 168 -7.09 16.37 6.63
C TYR A 168 -7.14 17.05 8.01
N GLN A 169 -6.50 18.23 8.16
CA GLN A 169 -6.37 18.95 9.43
C GLN A 169 -7.73 19.21 10.13
N GLU A 170 -8.70 19.72 9.38
CA GLU A 170 -10.01 20.20 9.89
C GLU A 170 -11.06 19.09 10.09
N ARG A 171 -10.69 17.81 9.91
CA ARG A 171 -11.62 16.68 9.97
C ARG A 171 -11.39 15.80 11.19
N TYR A 172 -12.48 15.20 11.68
CA TYR A 172 -12.43 14.14 12.69
C TYR A 172 -11.92 12.86 12.03
N LYS A 173 -10.75 12.38 12.45
CA LYS A 173 -10.01 11.30 11.79
C LYS A 173 -10.07 10.02 12.61
N ILE A 174 -10.54 8.95 11.98
CA ILE A 174 -10.49 7.60 12.52
C ILE A 174 -9.50 6.80 11.70
N PHE A 175 -8.45 6.26 12.32
CA PHE A 175 -7.42 5.51 11.61
C PHE A 175 -7.32 4.06 12.07
N TYR A 176 -7.37 3.13 11.11
CA TYR A 176 -7.12 1.71 11.33
C TYR A 176 -5.77 1.31 10.71
N SER A 177 -4.93 0.65 11.49
CA SER A 177 -3.64 0.11 11.04
C SER A 177 -3.20 -1.09 11.88
N ASP A 178 -2.48 -2.03 11.27
CA ASP A 178 -1.77 -3.14 11.94
C ASP A 178 -0.28 -2.83 12.16
N ASN A 179 0.21 -1.72 11.60
CA ASN A 179 1.59 -1.32 11.73
C ASN A 179 1.83 -0.61 13.07
N LYS A 180 2.73 -1.14 13.88
CA LYS A 180 3.14 -0.52 15.16
C LYS A 180 3.84 0.82 14.96
N GLU A 181 4.50 1.03 13.81
CA GLU A 181 5.13 2.33 13.50
C GLU A 181 4.06 3.43 13.35
N ASP A 182 2.85 3.10 12.86
CA ASP A 182 1.74 4.06 12.76
C ASP A 182 1.18 4.43 14.15
N TYR A 183 1.27 3.52 15.13
CA TYR A 183 0.79 3.77 16.51
C TYR A 183 1.56 4.89 17.22
N ILE A 184 2.83 5.12 16.85
CA ILE A 184 3.64 6.23 17.40
C ILE A 184 2.95 7.57 17.16
N HIS A 185 2.12 7.65 16.12
CA HIS A 185 1.40 8.86 15.73
C HIS A 185 -0.08 8.83 16.09
N LYS A 186 -0.52 7.98 17.02
CA LYS A 186 -1.95 7.89 17.40
C LYS A 186 -2.55 9.24 17.83
N GLU A 187 -1.74 10.13 18.40
CA GLU A 187 -2.15 11.45 18.86
C GLU A 187 -2.52 12.40 17.71
N CYS A 188 -2.14 12.04 16.47
CA CYS A 188 -2.50 12.76 15.25
C CYS A 188 -3.94 12.47 14.79
N PHE A 189 -4.62 11.51 15.42
CA PHE A 189 -5.95 11.04 15.03
C PHE A 189 -6.89 11.15 16.23
N ASP A 190 -8.16 11.45 15.96
CA ASP A 190 -9.18 11.52 17.01
C ASP A 190 -9.49 10.13 17.57
N GLU A 191 -9.47 9.11 16.70
CA GLU A 191 -9.53 7.70 17.08
C GLU A 191 -8.49 6.89 16.31
N PHE A 192 -7.80 5.99 17.02
CA PHE A 192 -6.84 5.06 16.43
C PHE A 192 -7.15 3.64 16.87
N TYR A 193 -7.26 2.73 15.91
CA TYR A 193 -7.56 1.33 16.14
C TYR A 193 -6.44 0.45 15.59
N TYR A 194 -5.78 -0.26 16.49
CA TYR A 194 -4.80 -1.28 16.12
C TYR A 194 -5.51 -2.59 15.76
N ILE A 195 -5.30 -3.09 14.55
CA ILE A 195 -5.91 -4.34 14.06
C ILE A 195 -4.85 -5.43 13.91
N GLN A 196 -5.23 -6.69 14.11
CA GLN A 196 -4.48 -7.87 13.64
C GLN A 196 -5.44 -8.82 12.91
N PHE A 197 -5.00 -9.31 11.74
CA PHE A 197 -5.69 -10.29 10.89
C PHE A 197 -5.48 -11.76 11.30
#